data_AF-A0A3M7MBT3-F1
#
_entry.id   AF-A0A3M7MBT3-F1
#
_cell.length_a   1.000
_cell.length_b   1.000
_cell.length_c   1.000
_cell.angle_alpha   90.00
_cell.angle_beta   90.00
_cell.angle_gamma   90.00
#
_symmetry.space_group_name_H-M   'P 1'
#
loop_
_entity.id
_entity.type
_entity.pdbx_description
1 polymer ?
#
loop_
_entity_poly.entity_id
_entity_poly.type
_entity_poly.pdbx_seq_one_letter_code
_entity_poly.pdbx_strand_id
1 'polypeptide(L)'
;MYVDRSGMGQGVIAYTTGVQPLSRNGERQVFAINEQNELVFKDPASGIETGFQACPGAVGGGYNVWLGGANTNPAGQTNCIPFSALAVKDDSPVKCTYTQ
;
A
#
# COMPACT_ATOMS: atom_id res chain seq x y z
N MET A 1 4.96 4.53 -5.81
CA MET A 1 4.01 3.60 -5.17
C MET A 1 2.62 3.85 -5.72
N TYR A 2 1.78 2.83 -5.78
CA TYR A 2 0.36 2.92 -6.15
C TYR A 2 -0.42 1.78 -5.45
N VAL A 3 -1.75 1.88 -5.46
CA VAL A 3 -2.65 0.82 -5.01
C VAL A 3 -3.58 0.39 -6.13
N ASP A 4 -3.88 -0.89 -6.26
CA ASP A 4 -4.93 -1.38 -7.17
C ASP A 4 -6.09 -1.96 -6.35
N ARG A 5 -7.20 -1.20 -6.26
CA ARG A 5 -8.42 -1.59 -5.52
C ARG A 5 -9.44 -2.36 -6.35
N SER A 6 -9.10 -2.69 -7.60
CA SER A 6 -9.99 -3.49 -8.44
C SER A 6 -10.22 -4.88 -7.84
N GLY A 7 -11.26 -5.59 -8.26
CA GLY A 7 -11.51 -6.95 -7.78
C GLY A 7 -10.36 -7.93 -8.00
N MET A 8 -9.52 -7.69 -9.02
CA MET A 8 -8.30 -8.47 -9.28
C MET A 8 -7.12 -7.96 -8.44
N GLY A 9 -6.99 -6.64 -8.26
CA GLY A 9 -5.92 -6.03 -7.49
C GLY A 9 -6.08 -6.18 -5.98
N GLN A 10 -7.31 -6.26 -5.47
CA GLN A 10 -7.65 -6.53 -4.07
C GLN A 10 -6.97 -5.62 -3.03
N GLY A 11 -6.56 -4.42 -3.43
CA GLY A 11 -5.82 -3.49 -2.58
C GLY A 11 -4.32 -3.74 -2.54
N VAL A 12 -3.74 -4.42 -3.54
CA VAL A 12 -2.29 -4.63 -3.64
C VAL A 12 -1.57 -3.30 -3.69
N ILE A 13 -0.49 -3.19 -2.91
CA ILE A 13 0.39 -2.03 -2.92
C ILE A 13 1.65 -2.40 -3.68
N ALA A 14 1.96 -1.60 -4.70
CA ALA A 14 3.10 -1.85 -5.57
C ALA A 14 3.77 -0.53 -5.96
N TYR A 15 4.82 -0.63 -6.76
CA TYR A 15 5.54 0.51 -7.27
C TYR A 15 5.91 0.28 -8.73
N THR A 16 6.24 1.37 -9.40
CA THR A 16 6.78 1.40 -10.76
C THR A 16 8.16 2.02 -10.70
N THR A 17 9.11 1.52 -11.48
CA THR A 17 10.47 2.06 -11.60
C THR A 17 10.68 2.74 -12.95
N GLY A 18 11.50 3.80 -12.98
CA GLY A 18 11.87 4.51 -14.21
C GLY A 18 10.66 4.94 -15.05
N VAL A 19 10.59 4.46 -16.29
CA VAL A 19 9.55 4.76 -17.28
C VAL A 19 8.41 3.72 -17.30
N GLN A 20 8.36 2.80 -16.33
CA GLN A 20 7.31 1.78 -16.27
C GLN A 20 5.93 2.44 -16.16
N PRO A 21 4.98 2.10 -17.06
CA PRO A 21 3.64 2.65 -17.00
C PRO A 21 2.92 2.17 -15.74
N LEU A 22 2.00 3.00 -15.25
CA LEU A 22 1.09 2.60 -14.18
C LEU A 22 0.16 1.49 -14.69
N SER A 23 -0.15 0.52 -13.83
CA SER A 23 -1.18 -0.48 -14.17
C SER A 23 -2.51 0.21 -14.43
N ARG A 24 -3.36 -0.38 -15.27
CA ARG A 24 -4.66 0.20 -15.69
C ARG A 24 -5.52 0.68 -14.52
N ASN A 25 -5.51 -0.06 -13.41
CA ASN A 25 -6.33 0.22 -12.22
C ASN A 25 -5.51 0.79 -11.05
N GLY A 26 -4.24 1.16 -11.29
CA GLY A 26 -3.37 1.69 -10.25
C GLY A 26 -3.73 3.13 -9.88
N GLU A 27 -3.84 3.40 -8.59
CA GLU A 27 -4.18 4.71 -8.02
C GLU A 27 -2.97 5.27 -7.24
N ARG A 28 -2.53 6.50 -7.57
CA ARG A 28 -1.38 7.18 -6.89
C ARG A 28 -1.78 8.37 -6.02
N GLN A 29 -2.92 9.00 -6.31
CA GLN A 29 -3.25 10.33 -5.78
C GLN A 29 -3.99 10.31 -4.44
N VAL A 30 -4.11 9.13 -3.83
CA VAL A 30 -5.11 8.86 -2.80
C VAL A 30 -4.48 8.62 -1.42
N PHE A 31 -3.15 8.72 -1.33
CA PHE A 31 -2.42 8.65 -0.07
C PHE A 31 -2.51 9.97 0.68
N ALA A 32 -2.78 9.90 1.99
CA ALA A 32 -2.88 11.05 2.89
C ALA A 32 -2.24 10.72 4.24
N ILE A 33 -1.91 11.75 5.01
CA ILE A 33 -1.52 11.62 6.43
C ILE A 33 -2.75 12.05 7.25
N ASN A 34 -3.21 11.18 8.15
CA ASN A 34 -4.37 11.46 9.01
C ASN A 34 -3.97 12.27 10.26
N GLU A 35 -4.95 12.57 11.12
CA GLU A 35 -4.75 13.35 12.35
C GLU A 35 -3.81 12.67 13.35
N GLN A 36 -3.64 11.34 13.25
CA GLN A 36 -2.75 10.53 14.08
C GLN A 36 -1.32 10.43 13.52
N ASN A 37 -0.99 11.19 12.46
CA ASN A 37 0.26 11.10 11.71
C ASN A 37 0.51 9.72 11.07
N GLU A 38 -0.56 9.00 10.72
CA GLU A 38 -0.48 7.74 10.00
C GLU A 38 -0.72 7.98 8.50
N LEU A 39 0.09 7.33 7.68
CA LEU A 39 -0.18 7.18 6.25
C LEU A 39 -1.43 6.32 6.09
N VAL A 40 -2.40 6.84 5.33
CA VAL A 40 -3.64 6.16 4.98
C VAL A 40 -3.93 6.32 3.50
N PHE A 41 -4.78 5.44 2.96
CA PHE A 41 -5.34 5.57 1.62
C PHE A 41 -6.79 6.04 1.74
N LYS A 42 -7.06 7.26 1.26
CA LYS A 42 -8.31 7.99 1.46
C LYS A 42 -9.17 7.98 0.21
N ASP A 43 -10.17 7.11 0.14
CA ASP A 43 -11.07 7.05 -1.00
C ASP A 43 -11.70 8.44 -1.31
N PRO A 44 -11.52 8.98 -2.52
CA PRO A 44 -11.93 10.35 -2.82
C PRO A 44 -13.44 10.52 -2.96
N ALA A 45 -14.20 9.44 -3.18
CA ALA A 45 -15.65 9.48 -3.35
C ALA A 45 -16.40 9.36 -2.02
N SER A 46 -15.91 8.51 -1.11
CA SER A 46 -16.52 8.21 0.19
C SER A 46 -15.83 8.92 1.37
N GLY A 47 -14.60 9.40 1.18
CA GLY A 47 -13.79 9.98 2.24
C GLY A 47 -13.22 8.95 3.24
N ILE A 48 -13.49 7.66 3.03
CA ILE A 48 -13.05 6.59 3.94
C ILE A 48 -11.54 6.44 3.89
N GLU A 49 -10.92 6.47 5.05
CA GLU A 49 -9.49 6.25 5.24
C GLU A 49 -9.22 4.78 5.53
N THR A 50 -8.31 4.18 4.77
CA THR A 50 -7.93 2.78 4.90
C THR A 50 -6.45 2.67 5.25
N GLY A 51 -6.15 1.96 6.33
CA GLY A 51 -4.78 1.64 6.73
C GLY A 51 -4.20 0.48 5.94
N PHE A 52 -3.22 -0.21 6.52
CA PHE A 52 -2.45 -1.26 5.87
C PHE A 52 -2.47 -2.57 6.63
N GLN A 53 -2.17 -3.65 5.93
CA GLN A 53 -1.94 -4.97 6.49
C GLN A 53 -0.71 -5.63 5.86
N ALA A 54 0.02 -6.38 6.66
CA ALA A 54 1.19 -7.15 6.24
C ALA A 54 0.80 -8.61 6.08
N CYS A 55 0.85 -9.12 4.85
CA CYS A 55 0.52 -10.50 4.52
C CYS A 55 1.78 -11.31 4.23
N PRO A 56 1.94 -12.54 4.75
CA PRO A 56 3.14 -13.35 4.56
C PRO A 56 3.35 -13.76 3.10
N GLY A 57 4.55 -14.27 2.79
CA GLY A 57 4.87 -14.84 1.48
C GLY A 57 5.57 -13.88 0.52
N ALA A 58 6.24 -12.84 1.03
CA ALA A 58 7.17 -12.08 0.21
C ALA A 58 8.45 -12.88 -0.07
N VAL A 59 9.17 -12.47 -1.12
CA VAL A 59 10.49 -13.04 -1.45
C VAL A 59 11.42 -12.94 -0.23
N GLY A 60 12.10 -14.04 0.09
CA GLY A 60 12.97 -14.11 1.27
C GLY A 60 12.25 -14.34 2.60
N GLY A 61 10.97 -14.72 2.59
CA GLY A 61 10.21 -15.07 3.81
C GLY A 61 9.62 -13.86 4.55
N GLY A 62 9.59 -12.69 3.91
CA GLY A 62 9.02 -11.47 4.48
C GLY A 62 7.51 -11.34 4.26
N TYR A 63 7.04 -10.10 4.41
CA TYR A 63 5.64 -9.70 4.23
C TYR A 63 5.47 -8.80 3.01
N ASN A 64 4.37 -9.00 2.29
CA ASN A 64 3.85 -8.08 1.29
C ASN A 64 2.89 -7.12 1.98
N VAL A 65 2.92 -5.84 1.61
CA VAL A 65 2.01 -4.83 2.16
C VAL A 65 0.78 -4.70 1.26
N TRP A 66 -0.40 -4.72 1.87
CA TRP A 66 -1.70 -4.57 1.21
C TRP A 66 -2.50 -3.49 1.92
N LEU A 67 -3.52 -2.93 1.24
CA LEU A 67 -4.55 -2.17 1.94
C LEU A 67 -5.25 -3.06 2.96
N GLY A 68 -5.47 -2.51 4.14
CA GLY A 68 -6.29 -3.12 5.18
C GLY A 68 -7.79 -3.05 4.86
N GLY A 69 -8.60 -3.32 5.89
CA GLY A 69 -10.05 -3.16 5.83
C GLY A 69 -10.79 -4.48 5.61
N ALA A 70 -11.85 -4.44 4.78
CA ALA A 70 -12.83 -5.52 4.67
C ALA A 70 -12.27 -6.81 4.04
N ASN A 71 -11.24 -6.73 3.19
CA ASN A 71 -10.58 -7.90 2.65
C ASN A 71 -9.43 -8.33 3.57
N THR A 72 -9.69 -9.33 4.42
CA THR A 72 -8.70 -9.87 5.37
C THR A 72 -7.77 -10.92 4.75
N ASN A 73 -8.08 -11.42 3.55
CA ASN A 73 -7.34 -12.48 2.88
C ASN A 73 -7.02 -12.13 1.40
N PRO A 74 -6.32 -11.02 1.14
CA PRO A 74 -6.01 -10.59 -0.23
C PRO A 74 -5.20 -11.65 -0.98
N ALA A 75 -5.57 -11.89 -2.24
CA ALA A 75 -5.00 -12.92 -3.11
C ALA A 75 -4.97 -14.34 -2.48
N GLY A 76 -5.87 -14.62 -1.54
CA GLY A 76 -5.91 -15.89 -0.82
C GLY A 76 -4.83 -16.03 0.25
N GLN A 77 -4.09 -14.96 0.55
CA GLN A 77 -3.15 -14.94 1.67
C GLN A 77 -3.91 -15.04 2.99
N THR A 78 -3.33 -15.73 3.96
CA THR A 78 -3.89 -15.87 5.31
C THR A 78 -2.89 -15.37 6.34
N ASN A 79 -3.36 -15.10 7.56
CA ASN A 79 -2.53 -14.57 8.65
C ASN A 79 -1.94 -13.18 8.36
N CYS A 80 -2.69 -12.33 7.67
CA CYS A 80 -2.32 -10.93 7.50
C CYS A 80 -2.43 -10.18 8.84
N ILE A 81 -1.45 -9.32 9.12
CA ILE A 81 -1.35 -8.58 10.37
C ILE A 81 -1.64 -7.10 10.10
N PRO A 82 -2.67 -6.49 10.72
CA PRO A 82 -2.94 -5.07 10.57
C PRO A 82 -1.83 -4.26 11.23
N PHE A 83 -1.45 -3.13 10.62
CA PHE A 83 -0.47 -2.22 11.21
C PHE A 83 -0.74 -0.76 10.83
N SER A 84 -0.29 0.15 11.68
CA SER A 84 -0.28 1.59 11.42
C SER A 84 1.06 2.01 10.81
N ALA A 85 1.02 2.74 9.69
CA ALA A 85 2.22 3.27 9.04
C ALA A 85 2.45 4.72 9.47
N LEU A 86 3.27 4.94 10.50
CA LEU A 86 3.59 6.30 10.95
C LEU A 86 4.39 7.07 9.90
N ALA A 87 3.92 8.27 9.55
CA ALA A 87 4.62 9.17 8.65
C ALA A 87 5.63 10.02 9.45
N VAL A 88 6.92 9.73 9.27
CA VAL A 88 8.01 10.48 9.89
C VAL A 88 8.70 11.31 8.83
N LYS A 89 8.83 12.63 9.07
CA LYS A 89 9.59 13.52 8.21
C LYS A 89 11.08 13.24 8.38
N ASP A 90 11.76 12.95 7.28
CA ASP A 90 13.21 12.87 7.19
C ASP A 90 13.70 13.97 6.24
N ASP A 91 14.61 14.83 6.72
CA ASP A 91 15.18 15.92 5.92
C ASP A 91 16.29 15.42 4.97
N SER A 92 16.80 14.20 5.17
CA SER A 92 17.84 13.57 4.35
C SER A 92 17.47 12.14 3.95
N PRO A 93 16.34 11.94 3.23
CA PRO A 93 15.86 10.60 2.91
C PRO A 93 16.84 9.89 1.96
N VAL A 94 17.26 8.68 2.36
CA VAL A 94 18.06 7.82 1.49
C VAL A 94 17.18 7.37 0.31
N LYS A 95 17.51 7.86 -0.88
CA LYS A 95 16.83 7.47 -2.12
C LYS A 95 17.32 6.09 -2.56
N CYS A 96 16.65 5.04 -2.12
CA CYS A 96 16.85 3.71 -2.67
C CYS A 96 16.04 3.57 -3.97
N THR A 97 16.70 3.20 -5.07
CA THR A 97 16.00 2.73 -6.26
C THR A 97 15.66 1.26 -6.06
N TYR A 98 14.40 0.90 -6.24
CA TYR A 98 14.00 -0.51 -6.28
C TYR A 98 14.73 -1.22 -7.43
N THR A 99 15.05 -2.50 -7.23
CA THR A 99 15.67 -3.36 -8.25
C THR A 99 14.90 -3.26 -9.57
N GLN A 100 15.64 -3.01 -10.66
CA GLN A 100 15.11 -2.94 -12.03
C GLN A 100 15.06 -4.32 -12.66
#